data_AF-A0A967EN53-F1
#
_entry.id   AF-A0A967EN53-F1
#
_cell.length_a   1.000
_cell.length_b   1.000
_cell.length_c   1.000
_cell.angle_alpha   90.00
_cell.angle_beta   90.00
_cell.angle_gamma   90.00
#
_symmetry.space_group_name_H-M   'P 1'
#
loop_
_entity.id
_entity.type
_entity.pdbx_description
1 polymer ?
#
loop_
_entity_poly.entity_id
_entity_poly.type
_entity_poly.pdbx_seq_one_letter_code
_entity_poly.pdbx_strand_id
1 'polypeptide(L)'
;MSKVNQKLITSHLSFLVLSVFWLVALFNPVFKKYDYGAGFPLVIVFGVLLIVLAVREFREKREKTILSGLFLFLFVACIAASFMYSQTKNFGFSEVLAWGSMVPLYYLYAYKKNDWIRNFLKIILIGAVGAVVVGYFLYFFKAETRFIGTFFNTLYHAHVWPNAFALFLIMAWPIFLLFFEKKGKWVTSILIGLILSALLLTFSRGAWIVLGGQLVLLFIYFFRRIKFKTVLLILLAGVFAIGLFWQANTLRSLNHDVIDVQERVSFGNSEGLTSKQERVDFWLGAIELTTEKPLFGWGPYSFRYAYNPIQKTFLGNADHPHNLFLKISAEYGLVALFAFLAFLVTILITVIKRFPDLSQKKKDSVYILCVAVAGAFAHNLIDYNLNFFANLLLLFLLIIFIRSLVVGRSVKLKRAFLALILALAVGLFSLYEGSLLVLSHVVDESYLEYSFFPRNYYLNEADGNISERDFEESLKYSEKQIELNPLDAQAWYLRSEVYCDFSQELFDLERCRKYSQKTLQLNPMNDFVYYRDYFKTLSWHNVPRYDIEVFIDDTVPLLLNYFEYVDNNVHFTAYTKNVEAASELIDALIPYLPYEQAQLFETENAEMLEVAEELRSNKTF
;
A
#
# COMPACT_ATOMS: atom_id res chain seq x y z
N MET A 1 21.74 19.98 38.67
CA MET A 1 21.95 19.95 37.20
C MET A 1 21.44 21.25 36.59
N SER A 2 22.26 21.97 35.81
CA SER A 2 21.86 23.24 35.19
C SER A 2 20.73 23.03 34.16
N LYS A 3 19.87 24.05 33.94
CA LYS A 3 18.82 24.04 32.89
C LYS A 3 19.38 23.75 31.49
N VAL A 4 20.67 24.00 31.27
CA VAL A 4 21.38 23.73 30.01
C VAL A 4 21.63 22.23 29.83
N ASN A 5 22.11 21.54 30.88
CA ASN A 5 22.36 20.09 30.83
C ASN A 5 21.04 19.32 30.62
N GLN A 6 19.95 19.76 31.25
CA GLN A 6 18.64 19.12 31.09
C GLN A 6 18.09 19.27 29.66
N LYS A 7 18.37 20.39 28.98
CA LYS A 7 17.92 20.66 27.61
C LYS A 7 18.75 19.93 26.55
N LEU A 8 20.04 19.68 26.82
CA LEU A 8 20.88 18.85 25.96
C LEU A 8 20.39 17.39 25.97
N ILE A 9 20.19 16.84 27.18
CA ILE A 9 19.79 15.44 27.39
C ILE A 9 18.43 15.14 26.74
N THR A 10 17.46 16.05 26.81
CA THR A 10 16.12 15.84 26.22
C THR A 10 16.13 15.79 24.70
N SER A 11 16.91 16.66 24.03
CA SER A 11 17.02 16.67 22.55
C SER A 11 17.75 15.44 22.01
N HIS A 12 18.65 14.84 22.77
CA HIS A 12 19.37 13.63 22.37
C HIS A 12 18.47 12.39 22.40
N LEU A 13 17.56 12.35 23.36
CA LEU A 13 16.73 11.17 23.59
C LEU A 13 15.55 11.08 22.61
N SER A 14 14.91 12.20 22.25
CA SER A 14 13.89 12.19 21.18
C SER A 14 14.49 11.85 19.81
N PHE A 15 15.71 12.34 19.54
CA PHE A 15 16.49 11.95 18.37
C PHE A 15 16.76 10.45 18.34
N LEU A 16 17.24 9.88 19.46
CA LEU A 16 17.55 8.45 19.56
C LEU A 16 16.31 7.59 19.35
N VAL A 17 15.21 7.88 20.05
CA VAL A 17 13.95 7.10 19.95
C VAL A 17 13.44 7.09 18.51
N LEU A 18 13.37 8.26 17.87
CA LEU A 18 12.89 8.35 16.49
C LEU A 18 13.85 7.67 15.49
N SER A 19 15.17 7.73 15.75
CA SER A 19 16.17 7.06 14.91
C SER A 19 16.08 5.54 15.01
N VAL A 20 15.93 5.01 16.23
CA VAL A 20 15.75 3.57 16.46
C VAL A 20 14.45 3.11 15.82
N PHE A 21 13.34 3.83 16.05
CA PHE A 21 12.06 3.48 15.43
C PHE A 21 12.13 3.49 13.90
N TRP A 22 12.76 4.50 13.30
CA TRP A 22 12.97 4.57 11.86
C TRP A 22 13.71 3.33 11.32
N LEU A 23 14.78 2.90 11.99
CA LEU A 23 15.52 1.70 11.60
C LEU A 23 14.66 0.44 11.77
N VAL A 24 13.88 0.32 12.85
CA VAL A 24 12.94 -0.79 13.03
C VAL A 24 11.91 -0.81 11.91
N ALA A 25 11.28 0.33 11.58
CA ALA A 25 10.30 0.41 10.50
C ALA A 25 10.90 0.04 9.13
N LEU A 26 12.18 0.38 8.89
CA LEU A 26 12.85 0.06 7.64
C LEU A 26 13.27 -1.42 7.53
N PHE A 27 13.77 -2.02 8.61
CA PHE A 27 14.40 -3.35 8.61
C PHE A 27 13.56 -4.47 9.23
N ASN A 28 12.35 -4.20 9.73
CA ASN A 28 11.48 -5.25 10.24
C ASN A 28 10.63 -5.83 9.10
N PRO A 29 10.93 -7.04 8.58
CA PRO A 29 10.16 -7.64 7.49
C PRO A 29 8.80 -8.20 7.96
N VAL A 30 8.70 -8.61 9.22
CA VAL A 30 7.49 -9.24 9.79
C VAL A 30 6.30 -8.28 9.74
N PHE A 31 6.54 -7.02 10.06
CA PHE A 31 5.48 -6.01 10.19
C PHE A 31 5.34 -5.12 8.96
N LYS A 32 5.77 -5.52 7.76
CA LYS A 32 5.65 -4.63 6.59
C LYS A 32 4.28 -4.57 5.97
N LYS A 33 3.53 -5.66 6.05
CA LYS A 33 2.13 -5.76 5.59
C LYS A 33 1.45 -6.79 6.48
N TYR A 34 0.78 -6.33 7.54
CA TYR A 34 0.09 -7.23 8.47
C TYR A 34 -1.38 -7.43 8.10
N ASP A 35 -1.94 -6.56 7.24
CA ASP A 35 -3.25 -6.72 6.59
C ASP A 35 -3.16 -6.03 5.23
N TYR A 36 -3.03 -4.70 5.25
CA TYR A 36 -2.70 -3.88 4.09
C TYR A 36 -1.83 -2.66 4.42
N GLY A 37 -0.56 -2.79 4.05
CA GLY A 37 0.52 -1.82 3.92
C GLY A 37 0.97 -1.07 5.17
N ALA A 38 0.10 -0.66 6.09
CA ALA A 38 0.52 0.18 7.23
C ALA A 38 1.43 -0.55 8.22
N GLY A 39 1.64 -1.85 8.05
CA GLY A 39 2.45 -2.60 8.98
C GLY A 39 1.93 -2.43 10.39
N PHE A 40 0.65 -2.75 10.60
CA PHE A 40 -0.13 -2.29 11.75
C PHE A 40 0.56 -2.39 13.12
N PRO A 41 1.34 -3.43 13.44
CA PRO A 41 2.16 -3.45 14.66
C PRO A 41 3.13 -2.26 14.77
N LEU A 42 3.74 -1.80 13.67
CA LEU A 42 4.55 -0.57 13.63
C LEU A 42 3.72 0.68 13.91
N VAL A 43 2.48 0.75 13.40
CA VAL A 43 1.57 1.88 13.71
C VAL A 43 1.27 1.92 15.20
N ILE A 44 0.94 0.78 15.80
CA ILE A 44 0.70 0.66 17.24
C ILE A 44 1.94 1.11 18.02
N VAL A 45 3.09 0.50 17.74
CA VAL A 45 4.35 0.83 18.43
C VAL A 45 4.65 2.32 18.29
N PHE A 46 4.47 2.90 17.10
CA PHE A 46 4.69 4.32 16.89
C PHE A 46 3.69 5.19 17.66
N GLY A 47 2.41 4.83 17.68
CA GLY A 47 1.37 5.53 18.43
C GLY A 47 1.70 5.59 19.92
N VAL A 48 2.17 4.50 20.51
CA VAL A 48 2.64 4.48 21.91
C VAL A 48 3.89 5.34 22.08
N LEU A 49 4.86 5.23 21.16
CA LEU A 49 6.09 6.02 21.21
C LEU A 49 5.82 7.53 21.08
N LEU A 50 4.77 7.93 20.36
CA LEU A 50 4.37 9.34 20.25
C LEU A 50 4.03 9.94 21.62
N ILE A 51 3.49 9.19 22.58
CA ILE A 51 3.27 9.67 23.96
C ILE A 51 4.62 10.06 24.58
N VAL A 52 5.61 9.18 24.51
CA VAL A 52 6.95 9.41 25.06
C VAL A 52 7.62 10.61 24.39
N LEU A 53 7.51 10.71 23.06
CA LEU A 53 8.03 11.84 22.29
C LEU A 53 7.32 13.14 22.69
N ALA A 54 5.99 13.14 22.79
CA ALA A 54 5.20 14.31 23.10
C ALA A 54 5.46 14.83 24.52
N VAL A 55 5.52 13.96 25.53
CA VAL A 55 5.84 14.36 26.93
C VAL A 55 7.20 15.05 27.01
N ARG A 56 8.19 14.55 26.25
CA ARG A 56 9.55 15.13 26.23
C ARG A 56 9.60 16.47 25.49
N GLU A 57 8.90 16.55 24.38
CA GLU A 57 8.90 17.71 23.49
C GLU A 57 7.90 18.80 23.91
N PHE A 58 6.94 18.48 24.79
CA PHE A 58 5.92 19.41 25.32
C PHE A 58 6.52 20.64 26.00
N ARG A 59 7.71 20.48 26.61
CA ARG A 59 8.44 21.57 27.28
C ARG A 59 9.11 22.52 26.29
N GLU A 60 9.26 22.14 25.02
CA GLU A 60 9.80 23.00 23.98
C GLU A 60 8.76 24.03 23.55
N LYS A 61 9.13 25.30 23.68
CA LYS A 61 8.34 26.42 23.19
C LYS A 61 8.54 26.51 21.65
N ARG A 62 7.46 26.64 20.87
CA ARG A 62 7.49 26.56 19.39
C ARG A 62 6.68 27.68 18.71
N GLU A 63 7.02 28.00 17.47
CA GLU A 63 6.21 28.87 16.62
C GLU A 63 4.90 28.17 16.22
N LYS A 64 3.87 28.96 15.94
CA LYS A 64 2.60 28.45 15.45
C LYS A 64 2.56 28.42 13.92
N THR A 65 2.65 27.22 13.34
CA THR A 65 2.04 26.92 12.05
C THR A 65 0.60 26.53 12.31
N ILE A 66 -0.26 27.52 12.50
CA ILE A 66 -1.67 27.23 12.70
C ILE A 66 -2.24 26.62 11.43
N LEU A 67 -1.98 27.24 10.27
CA LEU A 67 -2.72 26.90 9.06
C LEU A 67 -2.37 25.54 8.46
N SER A 68 -1.09 25.22 8.23
CA SER A 68 -0.73 23.90 7.68
C SER A 68 -1.03 22.77 8.65
N GLY A 69 -0.77 22.96 9.95
CA GLY A 69 -1.16 21.98 10.97
C GLY A 69 -2.68 21.79 11.08
N LEU A 70 -3.45 22.87 10.93
CA LEU A 70 -4.92 22.82 10.92
C LEU A 70 -5.46 22.03 9.73
N PHE A 71 -4.94 22.26 8.52
CA PHE A 71 -5.35 21.49 7.34
C PHE A 71 -4.96 20.02 7.44
N LEU A 72 -3.78 19.70 7.98
CA LEU A 72 -3.40 18.33 8.25
C LEU A 72 -4.31 17.67 9.31
N PHE A 73 -4.67 18.40 10.36
CA PHE A 73 -5.63 17.92 11.36
C PHE A 73 -7.02 17.73 10.74
N LEU A 74 -7.51 18.67 9.93
CA LEU A 74 -8.78 18.58 9.24
C LEU A 74 -8.81 17.37 8.30
N PHE A 75 -7.73 17.13 7.55
CA PHE A 75 -7.60 15.95 6.71
C PHE A 75 -7.77 14.65 7.51
N VAL A 76 -7.05 14.50 8.63
CA VAL A 76 -7.18 13.32 9.49
C VAL A 76 -8.55 13.23 10.17
N ALA A 77 -9.14 14.37 10.56
CA ALA A 77 -10.50 14.40 11.10
C ALA A 77 -11.52 13.91 10.07
N CYS A 78 -11.35 14.23 8.79
CA CYS A 78 -12.17 13.71 7.71
C CYS A 78 -11.97 12.18 7.53
N ILE A 79 -10.74 11.67 7.65
CA ILE A 79 -10.49 10.21 7.62
C ILE A 79 -11.21 9.51 8.78
N ALA A 80 -11.12 10.06 10.00
CA ALA A 80 -11.81 9.50 11.15
C ALA A 80 -13.35 9.56 11.01
N ALA A 81 -13.89 10.67 10.50
CA ALA A 81 -15.31 10.81 10.22
C ALA A 81 -15.77 9.82 9.14
N SER A 82 -14.99 9.69 8.07
CA SER A 82 -15.21 8.72 6.98
C SER A 82 -15.26 7.28 7.52
N PHE A 83 -14.34 6.91 8.41
CA PHE A 83 -14.36 5.59 9.07
C PHE A 83 -15.65 5.34 9.87
N MET A 84 -16.15 6.34 10.61
CA MET A 84 -17.38 6.18 11.41
C MET A 84 -18.62 5.88 10.55
N TYR A 85 -18.68 6.43 9.34
CA TYR A 85 -19.77 6.23 8.37
C TYR A 85 -19.47 5.15 7.32
N SER A 86 -18.32 4.49 7.42
CA SER A 86 -17.88 3.45 6.49
C SER A 86 -18.83 2.25 6.48
N GLN A 87 -18.95 1.62 5.32
CA GLN A 87 -19.57 0.30 5.16
C GLN A 87 -18.54 -0.83 5.19
N THR A 88 -17.30 -0.56 5.60
CA THR A 88 -16.22 -1.56 5.71
C THR A 88 -15.50 -1.41 7.05
N LYS A 89 -16.27 -1.50 8.15
CA LYS A 89 -15.81 -1.16 9.52
C LYS A 89 -14.89 -2.19 10.15
N ASN A 90 -14.83 -3.39 9.60
CA ASN A 90 -13.90 -4.43 10.02
C ASN A 90 -12.45 -4.15 9.58
N PHE A 91 -12.24 -3.21 8.65
CA PHE A 91 -10.94 -2.76 8.16
C PHE A 91 -10.76 -1.23 8.30
N GLY A 92 -9.58 -0.71 7.95
CA GLY A 92 -9.36 0.73 7.77
C GLY A 92 -8.97 1.52 9.02
N PHE A 93 -9.24 1.02 10.24
CA PHE A 93 -8.82 1.69 11.48
C PHE A 93 -7.28 1.87 11.57
N SER A 94 -6.53 0.93 11.00
CA SER A 94 -5.07 1.01 10.86
C SER A 94 -4.61 2.25 10.06
N GLU A 95 -5.33 2.61 8.99
CA GLU A 95 -5.06 3.82 8.22
C GLU A 95 -5.40 5.09 9.03
N VAL A 96 -6.50 5.06 9.81
CA VAL A 96 -6.87 6.16 10.72
C VAL A 96 -5.74 6.42 11.72
N LEU A 97 -5.19 5.38 12.34
CA LEU A 97 -4.07 5.50 13.28
C LEU A 97 -2.77 5.91 12.59
N ALA A 98 -2.48 5.41 11.38
CA ALA A 98 -1.28 5.74 10.62
C ALA A 98 -1.25 7.23 10.22
N TRP A 99 -2.32 7.73 9.60
CA TRP A 99 -2.46 9.15 9.26
C TRP A 99 -2.60 10.02 10.51
N GLY A 100 -3.34 9.54 11.51
CA GLY A 100 -3.50 10.19 12.81
C GLY A 100 -2.18 10.42 13.54
N SER A 101 -1.24 9.48 13.41
CA SER A 101 0.11 9.59 13.95
C SER A 101 0.96 10.69 13.29
N MET A 102 0.65 11.07 12.05
CA MET A 102 1.41 12.10 11.33
C MET A 102 1.13 13.52 11.84
N VAL A 103 -0.05 13.78 12.41
CA VAL A 103 -0.42 15.09 12.98
C VAL A 103 0.44 15.47 14.18
N PRO A 104 0.51 14.68 15.27
CA PRO A 104 1.40 14.98 16.38
C PRO A 104 2.85 14.95 15.93
N LEU A 105 3.28 14.03 15.06
CA LEU A 105 4.64 14.04 14.51
C LEU A 105 4.99 15.38 13.85
N TYR A 106 4.10 15.91 13.00
CA TYR A 106 4.29 17.20 12.36
C TYR A 106 4.45 18.34 13.39
N TYR A 107 3.54 18.46 14.35
CA TYR A 107 3.63 19.48 15.40
C TYR A 107 4.88 19.32 16.30
N LEU A 108 5.32 18.08 16.52
CA LEU A 108 6.49 17.73 17.34
C LEU A 108 7.83 17.91 16.62
N TYR A 109 7.89 18.04 15.29
CA TYR A 109 9.18 18.14 14.61
C TYR A 109 9.31 19.25 13.55
N ALA A 110 8.23 19.98 13.20
CA ALA A 110 8.23 21.04 12.19
C ALA A 110 9.10 22.30 12.49
N TYR A 111 9.81 22.30 13.63
CA TYR A 111 10.61 23.43 14.13
C TYR A 111 11.98 23.02 14.67
N LYS A 112 12.53 21.90 14.19
CA LYS A 112 13.83 21.41 14.68
C LYS A 112 15.01 22.20 14.11
N LYS A 113 16.10 22.21 14.87
CA LYS A 113 17.35 22.88 14.46
C LYS A 113 17.97 22.17 13.26
N ASN A 114 18.67 22.93 12.41
CA ASN A 114 19.38 22.41 11.24
C ASN A 114 20.32 21.23 11.58
N ASP A 115 21.07 21.29 12.69
CA ASP A 115 21.97 20.18 13.06
C ASP A 115 21.23 18.89 13.40
N TRP A 116 20.05 19.01 14.03
CA TRP A 116 19.19 17.87 14.33
C TRP A 116 18.70 17.22 13.03
N ILE A 117 18.19 18.04 12.09
CA ILE A 117 17.73 17.59 10.76
C ILE A 117 18.88 16.93 10.00
N ARG A 118 20.03 17.58 9.94
CA ARG A 118 21.20 17.09 9.22
C ARG A 118 21.71 15.77 9.79
N ASN A 119 21.68 15.58 11.11
CA ASN A 119 22.05 14.32 11.72
C ASN A 119 21.01 13.22 11.45
N PHE A 120 19.71 13.56 11.46
CA PHE A 120 18.67 12.59 11.16
C PHE A 120 18.72 12.13 9.70
N LEU A 121 18.99 13.06 8.77
CA LEU A 121 19.22 12.73 7.37
C LEU A 121 20.38 11.73 7.19
N LYS A 122 21.45 11.81 7.99
CA LYS A 122 22.49 10.77 7.96
C LYS A 122 21.98 9.40 8.40
N ILE A 123 21.11 9.34 9.41
CA ILE A 123 20.50 8.07 9.84
C ILE A 123 19.65 7.49 8.71
N ILE A 124 18.88 8.32 7.99
CA ILE A 124 18.14 7.91 6.79
C ILE A 124 19.11 7.34 5.74
N LEU A 125 20.23 8.02 5.46
CA LEU A 125 21.21 7.55 4.48
C LEU A 125 21.87 6.22 4.88
N ILE A 126 22.26 6.07 6.15
CA ILE A 126 22.84 4.83 6.68
C ILE A 126 21.82 3.69 6.56
N GLY A 127 20.56 3.95 6.94
CA GLY A 127 19.48 3.00 6.78
C GLY A 127 19.24 2.60 5.32
N ALA A 128 19.27 3.57 4.39
CA ALA A 128 19.10 3.31 2.96
C ALA A 128 20.22 2.44 2.40
N VAL A 129 21.48 2.71 2.76
CA VAL A 129 22.62 1.86 2.36
C VAL A 129 22.46 0.46 2.93
N GLY A 130 22.14 0.32 4.22
CA GLY A 130 21.92 -1.00 4.83
C GLY A 130 20.77 -1.76 4.17
N ALA A 131 19.66 -1.09 3.83
CA ALA A 131 18.51 -1.71 3.19
C ALA A 131 18.83 -2.18 1.76
N VAL A 132 19.67 -1.45 1.04
CA VAL A 132 20.20 -1.86 -0.27
C VAL A 132 21.16 -3.04 -0.13
N VAL A 133 22.04 -3.05 0.87
CA VAL A 133 22.94 -4.21 1.13
C VAL A 133 22.14 -5.48 1.41
N VAL A 134 21.11 -5.39 2.27
CA VAL A 134 20.16 -6.50 2.49
C VAL A 134 19.47 -6.89 1.18
N GLY A 135 19.07 -5.92 0.37
CA GLY A 135 18.48 -6.17 -0.94
C GLY A 135 19.38 -6.95 -1.89
N TYR A 136 20.68 -6.61 -1.97
CA TYR A 136 21.64 -7.35 -2.79
C TYR A 136 21.82 -8.78 -2.29
N PHE A 137 21.91 -8.96 -0.97
CA PHE A 137 21.93 -10.30 -0.38
C PHE A 137 20.69 -11.10 -0.83
N LEU A 138 19.49 -10.57 -0.66
CA LEU A 138 18.27 -11.27 -1.07
C LEU A 138 18.20 -11.51 -2.58
N TYR A 139 18.63 -10.55 -3.39
CA TYR A 139 18.60 -10.64 -4.85
C TYR A 139 19.53 -11.73 -5.40
N PHE A 140 20.60 -12.09 -4.70
CA PHE A 140 21.48 -13.18 -5.15
C PHE A 140 21.08 -14.56 -4.62
N PHE A 141 20.34 -14.62 -3.50
CA PHE A 141 20.07 -15.88 -2.80
C PHE A 141 18.59 -16.29 -2.78
N LYS A 142 17.66 -15.42 -3.18
CA LYS A 142 16.23 -15.76 -3.28
C LYS A 142 15.78 -15.82 -4.74
N ALA A 143 14.79 -16.67 -4.99
CA ALA A 143 14.15 -16.84 -6.30
C ALA A 143 13.46 -15.56 -6.83
N GLU A 144 13.23 -14.54 -5.99
CA GLU A 144 12.58 -13.29 -6.38
C GLU A 144 13.31 -12.56 -7.52
N THR A 145 12.66 -12.41 -8.67
CA THR A 145 13.23 -11.82 -9.89
C THR A 145 13.45 -10.31 -9.80
N ARG A 146 12.77 -9.64 -8.86
CA ARG A 146 12.83 -8.19 -8.66
C ARG A 146 13.54 -7.84 -7.36
N PHE A 147 14.27 -6.72 -7.36
CA PHE A 147 14.93 -6.23 -6.16
C PHE A 147 13.93 -5.63 -5.17
N ILE A 148 13.86 -6.23 -3.99
CA ILE A 148 12.85 -5.93 -2.97
C ILE A 148 13.42 -5.16 -1.77
N GLY A 149 14.75 -5.11 -1.63
CA GLY A 149 15.36 -4.51 -0.46
C GLY A 149 14.87 -5.15 0.83
N THR A 150 14.52 -4.33 1.81
CA THR A 150 13.88 -4.81 3.04
C THR A 150 12.37 -4.94 2.92
N PHE A 151 11.73 -4.68 1.77
CA PHE A 151 10.27 -4.64 1.60
C PHE A 151 9.70 -6.01 1.21
N PHE A 152 9.68 -6.92 2.18
CA PHE A 152 9.09 -8.25 2.08
C PHE A 152 8.58 -8.70 3.45
N ASN A 153 7.73 -9.72 3.49
CA ASN A 153 7.35 -10.41 4.71
C ASN A 153 8.03 -11.78 4.81
N THR A 154 8.68 -12.06 5.94
CA THR A 154 9.33 -13.36 6.18
C THR A 154 8.34 -14.49 6.48
N LEU A 155 7.15 -14.16 6.98
CA LEU A 155 6.12 -15.15 7.33
C LEU A 155 5.31 -15.61 6.12
N TYR A 156 5.28 -14.82 5.05
CA TYR A 156 4.50 -15.08 3.85
C TYR A 156 5.39 -14.89 2.63
N HIS A 157 5.97 -15.97 2.13
CA HIS A 157 7.00 -15.92 1.08
C HIS A 157 6.53 -15.23 -0.21
N ALA A 158 5.24 -15.29 -0.53
CA ALA A 158 4.65 -14.60 -1.68
C ALA A 158 4.53 -13.07 -1.52
N HIS A 159 4.83 -12.52 -0.34
CA HIS A 159 4.59 -11.11 -0.01
C HIS A 159 5.87 -10.27 -0.14
N VAL A 160 6.13 -9.81 -1.37
CA VAL A 160 7.26 -8.95 -1.73
C VAL A 160 6.80 -7.67 -2.44
N TRP A 161 7.46 -6.53 -2.19
CA TRP A 161 7.00 -5.22 -2.69
C TRP A 161 8.13 -4.36 -3.31
N PRO A 162 8.58 -4.71 -4.52
CA PRO A 162 9.66 -3.98 -5.19
C PRO A 162 9.29 -2.51 -5.50
N ASN A 163 8.03 -2.21 -5.81
CA ASN A 163 7.60 -0.81 -6.06
C ASN A 163 7.61 0.05 -4.78
N ALA A 164 7.26 -0.55 -3.63
CA ALA A 164 7.31 0.15 -2.36
C ALA A 164 8.76 0.47 -1.94
N PHE A 165 9.69 -0.45 -2.21
CA PHE A 165 11.11 -0.18 -2.03
C PHE A 165 11.63 0.86 -3.04
N ALA A 166 11.17 0.82 -4.29
CA ALA A 166 11.51 1.83 -5.28
C ALA A 166 11.09 3.24 -4.83
N LEU A 167 9.87 3.40 -4.29
CA LEU A 167 9.41 4.67 -3.70
C LEU A 167 10.34 5.13 -2.56
N PHE A 168 10.74 4.22 -1.67
CA PHE A 168 11.71 4.53 -0.61
C PHE A 168 13.02 5.08 -1.19
N LEU A 169 13.57 4.44 -2.23
CA LEU A 169 14.81 4.87 -2.86
C LEU A 169 14.65 6.21 -3.61
N ILE A 170 13.51 6.45 -4.27
CA ILE A 170 13.15 7.74 -4.90
C ILE A 170 13.19 8.90 -3.89
N MET A 171 12.76 8.65 -2.64
CA MET A 171 12.85 9.63 -1.56
C MET A 171 14.27 9.75 -0.99
N ALA A 172 15.02 8.65 -0.91
CA ALA A 172 16.31 8.59 -0.23
C ALA A 172 17.49 9.11 -1.08
N TRP A 173 17.55 8.79 -2.37
CA TRP A 173 18.72 9.08 -3.19
C TRP A 173 19.08 10.57 -3.30
N PRO A 174 18.13 11.54 -3.40
CA PRO A 174 18.48 12.95 -3.53
C PRO A 174 19.19 13.47 -2.27
N ILE A 175 18.89 12.88 -1.10
CA ILE A 175 19.44 13.28 0.19
C ILE A 175 20.98 13.14 0.23
N PHE A 176 21.56 12.20 -0.52
CA PHE A 176 23.01 12.04 -0.61
C PHE A 176 23.71 13.30 -1.15
N LEU A 177 23.05 14.06 -2.03
CA LEU A 177 23.58 15.29 -2.60
C LEU A 177 23.87 16.36 -1.54
N LEU A 178 23.18 16.32 -0.39
CA LEU A 178 23.39 17.25 0.75
C LEU A 178 24.76 17.06 1.43
N PHE A 179 25.41 15.92 1.19
CA PHE A 179 26.69 15.56 1.81
C PHE A 179 27.85 15.55 0.80
N PHE A 180 27.58 15.91 -0.45
CA PHE A 180 28.52 15.96 -1.58
C PHE A 180 29.62 17.04 -1.46
N GLU A 181 29.58 17.87 -0.42
CA GLU A 181 30.53 18.97 -0.21
C GLU A 181 31.72 18.62 0.70
N LYS A 182 31.72 17.45 1.35
CA LYS A 182 32.77 17.06 2.32
C LYS A 182 33.98 16.39 1.64
N LYS A 183 35.07 16.20 2.40
CA LYS A 183 36.14 15.24 2.03
C LYS A 183 35.47 13.88 1.75
N GLY A 184 35.79 13.25 0.62
CA GLY A 184 35.20 11.96 0.21
C GLY A 184 34.05 12.02 -0.81
N LYS A 185 34.03 13.02 -1.70
CA LYS A 185 32.97 13.15 -2.74
C LYS A 185 32.82 11.92 -3.65
N TRP A 186 33.92 11.22 -3.91
CA TRP A 186 33.92 9.97 -4.66
C TRP A 186 33.17 8.86 -3.91
N VAL A 187 33.30 8.77 -2.58
CA VAL A 187 32.52 7.83 -1.73
C VAL A 187 31.03 8.14 -1.84
N THR A 188 30.65 9.42 -1.75
CA THR A 188 29.24 9.80 -1.93
C THR A 188 28.73 9.44 -3.32
N SER A 189 29.56 9.55 -4.35
CA SER A 189 29.20 9.18 -5.73
C SER A 189 29.00 7.67 -5.88
N ILE A 190 29.87 6.86 -5.28
CA ILE A 190 29.72 5.39 -5.24
C ILE A 190 28.45 5.00 -4.48
N LEU A 191 28.18 5.62 -3.32
CA LEU A 191 26.96 5.35 -2.56
C LEU A 191 25.70 5.74 -3.35
N ILE A 192 25.70 6.87 -4.07
CA ILE A 192 24.60 7.22 -4.97
C ILE A 192 24.45 6.14 -6.05
N GLY A 193 25.54 5.70 -6.68
CA GLY A 193 25.48 4.64 -7.68
C GLY A 193 24.97 3.31 -7.13
N LEU A 194 25.31 2.96 -5.88
CA LEU A 194 24.77 1.80 -5.17
C LEU A 194 23.24 1.91 -4.96
N ILE A 195 22.74 3.09 -4.57
CA ILE A 195 21.30 3.33 -4.41
C ILE A 195 20.58 3.30 -5.76
N LEU A 196 21.16 3.91 -6.80
CA LEU A 196 20.55 3.97 -8.13
C LEU A 196 20.55 2.61 -8.83
N SER A 197 21.59 1.79 -8.67
CA SER A 197 21.59 0.41 -9.17
C SER A 197 20.49 -0.43 -8.51
N ALA A 198 20.30 -0.32 -7.20
CA ALA A 198 19.20 -0.98 -6.51
C ALA A 198 17.82 -0.49 -7.01
N LEU A 199 17.67 0.81 -7.27
CA LEU A 199 16.45 1.37 -7.88
C LEU A 199 16.20 0.75 -9.26
N LEU A 200 17.23 0.62 -10.10
CA LEU A 200 17.12 -0.03 -11.42
C LEU A 200 16.70 -1.49 -11.27
N LEU A 201 17.33 -2.25 -10.37
CA LEU A 201 17.00 -3.67 -10.13
C LEU A 201 15.59 -3.89 -9.54
N THR A 202 14.90 -2.85 -9.04
CA THR A 202 13.48 -2.99 -8.66
C THR A 202 12.58 -3.26 -9.85
N PHE A 203 13.05 -2.97 -11.07
CA PHE A 203 12.29 -3.03 -12.32
C PHE A 203 10.95 -2.26 -12.27
N SER A 204 10.88 -1.22 -11.43
CA SER A 204 9.72 -0.34 -11.33
C SER A 204 9.78 0.72 -12.44
N ARG A 205 9.05 0.51 -13.54
CA ARG A 205 8.94 1.45 -14.68
C ARG A 205 8.57 2.86 -14.21
N GLY A 206 7.61 2.96 -13.29
CA GLY A 206 7.21 4.23 -12.69
C GLY A 206 8.34 4.91 -11.93
N ALA A 207 9.15 4.17 -11.17
CA ALA A 207 10.30 4.76 -10.46
C ALA A 207 11.39 5.25 -11.43
N TRP A 208 11.63 4.56 -12.55
CA TRP A 208 12.59 5.00 -13.55
C TRP A 208 12.18 6.33 -14.21
N ILE A 209 10.89 6.47 -14.54
CA ILE A 209 10.33 7.74 -15.08
C ILE A 209 10.51 8.87 -14.04
N VAL A 210 10.19 8.60 -12.78
CA VAL A 210 10.32 9.58 -11.69
C VAL A 210 11.78 9.97 -11.47
N LEU A 211 12.72 9.02 -11.50
CA LEU A 211 14.17 9.31 -11.42
C LEU A 211 14.58 10.28 -12.53
N GLY A 212 14.16 10.03 -13.77
CA GLY A 212 14.40 10.93 -14.91
C GLY A 212 13.89 12.35 -14.64
N GLY A 213 12.65 12.47 -14.15
CA GLY A 213 12.07 13.76 -13.77
C GLY A 213 12.85 14.46 -12.64
N GLN A 214 13.28 13.73 -11.62
CA GLN A 214 14.09 14.29 -10.53
C GLN A 214 15.46 14.77 -11.03
N LEU A 215 16.12 14.05 -11.93
CA LEU A 215 17.37 14.45 -12.55
C LEU A 215 17.20 15.74 -13.38
N VAL A 216 16.12 15.86 -14.15
CA VAL A 216 15.78 17.09 -14.90
C VAL A 216 15.59 18.27 -13.95
N LEU A 217 14.81 18.10 -12.87
CA LEU A 217 14.59 19.16 -11.87
C LEU A 217 15.90 19.59 -11.19
N LEU A 218 16.78 18.65 -10.87
CA LEU A 218 18.09 18.98 -10.28
C LEU A 218 19.00 19.68 -11.31
N PHE A 219 19.00 19.24 -12.56
CA PHE A 219 19.76 19.88 -13.63
C PHE A 219 19.32 21.34 -13.81
N ILE A 220 18.02 21.61 -13.94
CA ILE A 220 17.47 22.98 -14.10
C ILE A 220 17.91 23.92 -12.98
N TYR A 221 18.03 23.43 -11.75
CA TYR A 221 18.41 24.27 -10.61
C TYR A 221 19.93 24.45 -10.43
N PHE A 222 20.72 23.44 -10.80
CA PHE A 222 22.17 23.44 -10.59
C PHE A 222 23.00 23.76 -11.85
N PHE A 223 22.44 23.75 -13.08
CA PHE A 223 23.23 23.81 -14.32
C PHE A 223 24.18 25.02 -14.40
N ARG A 224 23.75 26.22 -13.94
CA ARG A 224 24.61 27.42 -13.95
C ARG A 224 25.73 27.40 -12.90
N ARG A 225 25.62 26.54 -11.90
CA ARG A 225 26.54 26.45 -10.75
C ARG A 225 27.35 25.15 -10.73
N ILE A 226 27.09 24.25 -11.69
CA ILE A 226 27.74 22.94 -11.72
C ILE A 226 29.19 23.10 -12.18
N LYS A 227 30.12 22.55 -11.40
CA LYS A 227 31.55 22.54 -11.76
C LYS A 227 31.85 21.28 -12.55
N PHE A 228 32.82 21.33 -13.47
CA PHE A 228 33.23 20.16 -14.27
C PHE A 228 33.56 18.93 -13.39
N LYS A 229 34.25 19.11 -12.26
CA LYS A 229 34.51 18.02 -11.30
C LYS A 229 33.24 17.38 -10.74
N THR A 230 32.17 18.16 -10.54
CA THR A 230 30.87 17.62 -10.11
C THR A 230 30.23 16.78 -11.20
N VAL A 231 30.35 17.20 -12.46
CA VAL A 231 29.87 16.42 -13.62
C VAL A 231 30.59 15.07 -13.69
N LEU A 232 31.91 15.03 -13.57
CA LEU A 232 32.68 13.77 -13.54
C LEU A 232 32.23 12.82 -12.42
N LEU A 233 31.91 13.36 -11.23
CA LEU A 233 31.43 12.56 -10.11
C LEU A 233 29.98 12.06 -10.31
N ILE A 234 29.13 12.83 -10.98
CA ILE A 234 27.79 12.38 -11.39
C ILE A 234 27.92 11.26 -12.43
N LEU A 235 28.81 11.42 -13.42
CA LEU A 235 29.11 10.37 -14.39
C LEU A 235 29.65 9.12 -13.71
N LEU A 236 30.54 9.26 -12.71
CA LEU A 236 31.01 8.14 -11.90
C LEU A 236 29.85 7.41 -11.20
N ALA A 237 28.91 8.14 -10.59
CA ALA A 237 27.75 7.55 -9.95
C ALA A 237 26.87 6.79 -10.96
N GLY A 238 26.65 7.36 -12.16
CA GLY A 238 25.89 6.73 -13.24
C GLY A 238 26.57 5.49 -13.80
N VAL A 239 27.86 5.56 -14.12
CA VAL A 239 28.67 4.42 -14.58
C VAL A 239 28.69 3.32 -13.54
N PHE A 240 28.88 3.66 -12.26
CA PHE A 240 28.84 2.68 -11.17
C PHE A 240 27.45 2.04 -11.03
N ALA A 241 26.38 2.82 -11.13
CA ALA A 241 25.00 2.30 -11.07
C ALA A 241 24.71 1.31 -12.21
N ILE A 242 25.04 1.69 -13.45
CA ILE A 242 24.80 0.86 -14.64
C ILE A 242 25.69 -0.38 -14.60
N GLY A 243 26.97 -0.23 -14.27
CA GLY A 243 27.90 -1.35 -14.15
C GLY A 243 27.46 -2.35 -13.09
N LEU A 244 27.04 -1.88 -11.91
CA LEU A 244 26.57 -2.74 -10.84
C LEU A 244 25.21 -3.41 -11.17
N PHE A 245 24.30 -2.70 -11.86
CA PHE A 245 23.06 -3.27 -12.36
C PHE A 245 23.31 -4.45 -13.30
N TRP A 246 24.16 -4.29 -14.33
CA TRP A 246 24.46 -5.36 -15.27
C TRP A 246 25.25 -6.50 -14.62
N GLN A 247 26.22 -6.17 -13.76
CA GLN A 247 27.00 -7.19 -13.05
C GLN A 247 26.12 -8.01 -12.12
N ALA A 248 25.18 -7.39 -11.40
CA ALA A 248 24.26 -8.10 -10.51
C ALA A 248 23.32 -9.03 -11.27
N ASN A 249 22.73 -8.58 -12.38
CA ASN A 249 21.92 -9.44 -13.26
C ASN A 249 22.74 -10.63 -13.80
N THR A 250 23.97 -10.38 -14.27
CA THR A 250 24.86 -11.43 -14.80
C THR A 250 25.26 -12.46 -13.74
N LEU A 251 25.52 -12.02 -12.51
CA LEU A 251 25.82 -12.95 -11.41
C LEU A 251 24.60 -13.74 -10.98
N ARG A 252 23.42 -13.11 -10.98
CA ARG A 252 22.16 -13.76 -10.65
C ARG A 252 21.79 -14.84 -11.66
N SER A 253 21.97 -14.58 -12.97
CA SER A 253 21.64 -15.53 -14.04
C SER A 253 22.42 -16.84 -13.99
N LEU A 254 23.45 -16.95 -13.14
CA LEU A 254 24.15 -18.20 -12.89
C LEU A 254 23.30 -19.21 -12.09
N ASN A 255 22.37 -18.73 -11.24
CA ASN A 255 21.61 -19.56 -10.31
C ASN A 255 20.10 -19.30 -10.33
N HIS A 256 19.64 -18.16 -10.84
CA HIS A 256 18.25 -17.73 -10.79
C HIS A 256 17.83 -16.95 -12.03
N ASP A 257 16.53 -16.94 -12.32
CA ASP A 257 15.96 -16.18 -13.43
C ASP A 257 16.12 -14.67 -13.27
N VAL A 258 16.28 -14.01 -14.41
CA VAL A 258 16.48 -12.57 -14.54
C VAL A 258 15.46 -12.02 -15.54
N ILE A 259 14.87 -10.88 -15.20
CA ILE A 259 13.93 -10.19 -16.09
C ILE A 259 14.67 -9.69 -17.33
N ASP A 260 14.11 -9.96 -18.51
CA ASP A 260 14.60 -9.38 -19.75
C ASP A 260 14.44 -7.86 -19.73
N VAL A 261 15.57 -7.16 -19.81
CA VAL A 261 15.62 -5.69 -19.73
C VAL A 261 14.96 -5.06 -20.97
N GLN A 262 15.12 -5.64 -22.15
CA GLN A 262 14.55 -5.12 -23.40
C GLN A 262 13.03 -5.25 -23.37
N GLU A 263 12.53 -6.40 -22.94
CA GLU A 263 11.09 -6.64 -22.78
C GLU A 263 10.50 -5.66 -21.75
N ARG A 264 11.18 -5.48 -20.61
CA ARG A 264 10.72 -4.60 -19.54
C ARG A 264 10.69 -3.11 -19.92
N VAL A 265 11.60 -2.68 -20.78
CA VAL A 265 11.64 -1.31 -21.33
C VAL A 265 10.53 -1.13 -22.38
N SER A 266 10.12 -2.19 -23.07
CA SER A 266 8.97 -2.15 -23.97
C SER A 266 7.68 -1.91 -23.17
N PHE A 267 6.91 -0.90 -23.55
CA PHE A 267 5.61 -0.61 -22.93
C PHE A 267 4.43 -1.29 -23.66
N GLY A 268 4.73 -2.13 -24.65
CA GLY A 268 3.76 -2.80 -25.52
C GLY A 268 3.69 -4.33 -25.35
N ASN A 269 4.45 -4.91 -24.42
CA ASN A 269 4.30 -6.33 -24.06
C ASN A 269 3.00 -6.58 -23.27
N SER A 270 2.58 -7.85 -23.17
CA SER A 270 1.35 -8.27 -22.47
C SER A 270 1.28 -7.70 -21.05
N GLU A 271 2.31 -7.91 -20.23
CA GLU A 271 2.38 -7.38 -18.86
C GLU A 271 2.22 -5.84 -18.81
N GLY A 272 2.79 -5.13 -19.78
CA GLY A 272 2.68 -3.67 -19.90
C GLY A 272 1.28 -3.19 -20.28
N LEU A 273 0.56 -3.95 -21.11
CA LEU A 273 -0.82 -3.67 -21.51
C LEU A 273 -1.79 -4.00 -20.38
N THR A 274 -1.67 -5.17 -19.76
CA THR A 274 -2.45 -5.59 -18.59
C THR A 274 -2.37 -4.56 -17.47
N SER A 275 -1.16 -4.10 -17.12
CA SER A 275 -0.99 -3.09 -16.07
C SER A 275 -1.58 -1.72 -16.43
N LYS A 276 -1.72 -1.38 -17.73
CA LYS A 276 -2.41 -0.15 -18.15
C LYS A 276 -3.92 -0.30 -18.01
N GLN A 277 -4.48 -1.40 -18.50
CA GLN A 277 -5.91 -1.71 -18.41
C GLN A 277 -6.37 -1.73 -16.95
N GLU A 278 -5.63 -2.42 -16.09
CA GLU A 278 -5.81 -2.44 -14.64
C GLU A 278 -5.97 -1.02 -14.04
N ARG A 279 -5.00 -0.13 -14.29
CA ARG A 279 -5.04 1.24 -13.75
C ARG A 279 -6.22 2.04 -14.30
N VAL A 280 -6.55 1.89 -15.58
CA VAL A 280 -7.69 2.60 -16.18
C VAL A 280 -8.99 2.18 -15.52
N ASP A 281 -9.24 0.88 -15.37
CA ASP A 281 -10.44 0.33 -14.71
C ASP A 281 -10.53 0.84 -13.27
N PHE A 282 -9.42 0.77 -12.51
CA PHE A 282 -9.40 1.22 -11.12
C PHE A 282 -9.60 2.73 -10.97
N TRP A 283 -9.06 3.53 -11.88
CA TRP A 283 -9.22 4.98 -11.85
C TRP A 283 -10.64 5.40 -12.17
N LEU A 284 -11.27 4.77 -13.16
CA LEU A 284 -12.68 4.99 -13.48
C LEU A 284 -13.56 4.57 -12.31
N GLY A 285 -13.30 3.40 -11.72
CA GLY A 285 -13.99 2.95 -10.51
C GLY A 285 -13.83 3.92 -9.33
N ALA A 286 -12.62 4.44 -9.07
CA ALA A 286 -12.41 5.42 -8.01
C ALA A 286 -13.16 6.74 -8.25
N ILE A 287 -13.26 7.17 -9.51
CA ILE A 287 -14.04 8.36 -9.88
C ILE A 287 -15.53 8.10 -9.63
N GLU A 288 -16.04 6.96 -10.07
CA GLU A 288 -17.43 6.53 -9.86
C GLU A 288 -17.77 6.48 -8.36
N LEU A 289 -16.95 5.82 -7.54
CA LEU A 289 -17.10 5.80 -6.08
C LEU A 289 -17.05 7.21 -5.45
N THR A 290 -16.16 8.07 -5.95
CA THR A 290 -16.08 9.47 -5.51
C THR A 290 -17.39 10.22 -5.82
N THR A 291 -18.00 9.97 -6.98
CA THR A 291 -19.27 10.61 -7.36
C THR A 291 -20.46 10.12 -6.54
N GLU A 292 -20.46 8.88 -6.09
CA GLU A 292 -21.51 8.30 -5.24
C GLU A 292 -21.46 8.84 -3.80
N LYS A 293 -20.27 9.02 -3.23
CA LYS A 293 -20.07 9.55 -1.85
C LYS A 293 -19.06 10.70 -1.80
N PRO A 294 -19.37 11.88 -2.37
CA PRO A 294 -18.37 12.92 -2.63
C PRO A 294 -17.83 13.61 -1.37
N LEU A 295 -18.57 13.65 -0.25
CA LEU A 295 -18.16 14.43 0.92
C LEU A 295 -17.15 13.70 1.80
N PHE A 296 -17.51 12.51 2.28
CA PHE A 296 -16.72 11.72 3.22
C PHE A 296 -16.25 10.38 2.65
N GLY A 297 -16.53 10.09 1.37
CA GLY A 297 -16.12 8.86 0.72
C GLY A 297 -16.78 7.61 1.29
N TRP A 298 -16.21 6.47 0.93
CA TRP A 298 -16.70 5.14 1.29
C TRP A 298 -16.14 4.60 2.62
N GLY A 299 -15.14 5.26 3.20
CA GLY A 299 -14.42 4.81 4.39
C GLY A 299 -12.99 4.39 4.07
N PRO A 300 -12.05 4.48 5.04
CA PRO A 300 -10.71 3.95 4.85
C PRO A 300 -10.73 2.46 4.49
N TYR A 301 -9.93 2.07 3.50
CA TYR A 301 -9.83 0.71 2.97
C TYR A 301 -11.07 0.18 2.22
N SER A 302 -12.09 1.01 2.02
CA SER A 302 -13.32 0.56 1.37
C SER A 302 -13.17 0.24 -0.11
N PHE A 303 -12.14 0.75 -0.81
CA PHE A 303 -11.95 0.52 -2.24
C PHE A 303 -11.93 -0.98 -2.57
N ARG A 304 -11.31 -1.81 -1.73
CA ARG A 304 -11.27 -3.28 -1.88
C ARG A 304 -12.63 -3.93 -2.10
N TYR A 305 -13.66 -3.40 -1.47
CA TYR A 305 -15.00 -4.00 -1.48
C TYR A 305 -15.99 -3.19 -2.32
N ALA A 306 -15.89 -1.86 -2.30
CA ALA A 306 -16.78 -0.98 -3.05
C ALA A 306 -16.49 -0.97 -4.55
N TYR A 307 -15.25 -1.31 -4.96
CA TYR A 307 -14.86 -1.36 -6.37
C TYR A 307 -15.44 -2.58 -7.11
N ASN A 308 -15.41 -3.75 -6.49
CA ASN A 308 -15.78 -5.01 -7.16
C ASN A 308 -17.15 -4.99 -7.87
N PRO A 309 -18.24 -4.42 -7.28
CA PRO A 309 -19.54 -4.36 -7.94
C PRO A 309 -19.59 -3.49 -9.19
N ILE A 310 -18.64 -2.55 -9.35
CA ILE A 310 -18.57 -1.59 -10.47
C ILE A 310 -17.37 -1.82 -11.39
N GLN A 311 -16.64 -2.92 -11.18
CA GLN A 311 -15.55 -3.40 -12.02
C GLN A 311 -16.08 -3.70 -13.43
N LYS A 312 -15.33 -3.36 -14.48
CA LYS A 312 -15.85 -3.42 -15.87
C LYS A 312 -14.98 -4.24 -16.81
N THR A 313 -13.67 -4.09 -16.74
CA THR A 313 -12.79 -4.59 -17.81
C THR A 313 -11.63 -5.43 -17.32
N PHE A 314 -11.26 -5.32 -16.05
CA PHE A 314 -10.14 -6.08 -15.50
C PHE A 314 -10.66 -7.26 -14.67
N LEU A 315 -10.08 -8.46 -14.76
CA LEU A 315 -10.39 -9.60 -13.87
C LEU A 315 -9.37 -9.68 -12.72
N GLY A 316 -9.56 -8.83 -11.71
CA GLY A 316 -8.73 -8.86 -10.52
C GLY A 316 -9.18 -7.90 -9.42
N ASN A 317 -9.16 -8.41 -8.19
CA ASN A 317 -9.43 -7.64 -6.99
C ASN A 317 -8.35 -6.56 -6.78
N ALA A 318 -8.77 -5.41 -6.24
CA ALA A 318 -7.91 -4.25 -6.08
C ALA A 318 -8.10 -3.61 -4.71
N ASP A 319 -7.03 -3.46 -3.94
CA ASP A 319 -7.12 -2.81 -2.61
C ASP A 319 -7.10 -1.28 -2.67
N HIS A 320 -6.71 -0.72 -3.81
CA HIS A 320 -6.64 0.71 -4.04
C HIS A 320 -6.51 1.05 -5.53
N PRO A 321 -6.78 2.30 -5.92
CA PRO A 321 -6.73 2.70 -7.32
C PRO A 321 -5.33 2.97 -7.89
N HIS A 322 -4.23 2.59 -7.22
CA HIS A 322 -2.86 2.92 -7.66
C HIS A 322 -2.64 4.42 -7.94
N ASN A 323 -3.38 5.28 -7.23
CA ASN A 323 -3.25 6.72 -7.29
C ASN A 323 -3.68 7.32 -5.95
N LEU A 324 -2.76 8.02 -5.29
CA LEU A 324 -2.99 8.59 -3.96
C LEU A 324 -4.21 9.52 -3.92
N PHE A 325 -4.38 10.38 -4.92
CA PHE A 325 -5.42 11.40 -4.89
C PHE A 325 -6.81 10.79 -5.16
N LEU A 326 -6.88 9.81 -6.07
CA LEU A 326 -8.11 9.04 -6.30
C LEU A 326 -8.46 8.16 -5.09
N LYS A 327 -7.46 7.57 -4.42
CA LYS A 327 -7.71 6.86 -3.15
C LYS A 327 -8.29 7.81 -2.11
N ILE A 328 -7.68 8.98 -1.91
CA ILE A 328 -8.18 9.97 -0.94
C ILE A 328 -9.60 10.41 -1.28
N SER A 329 -9.92 10.66 -2.56
CA SER A 329 -11.26 11.10 -2.95
C SER A 329 -12.31 10.00 -2.80
N ALA A 330 -12.02 8.76 -3.22
CA ALA A 330 -12.96 7.65 -3.16
C ALA A 330 -13.21 7.20 -1.71
N GLU A 331 -12.15 7.08 -0.91
CA GLU A 331 -12.26 6.54 0.45
C GLU A 331 -12.57 7.62 1.49
N TYR A 332 -11.93 8.78 1.43
CA TYR A 332 -12.06 9.82 2.46
C TYR A 332 -12.90 11.03 2.02
N GLY A 333 -13.27 11.10 0.74
CA GLY A 333 -14.08 12.17 0.16
C GLY A 333 -13.29 13.42 -0.29
N LEU A 334 -13.97 14.26 -1.07
CA LEU A 334 -13.42 15.50 -1.63
C LEU A 334 -13.06 16.53 -0.56
N VAL A 335 -13.73 16.51 0.61
CA VAL A 335 -13.40 17.39 1.74
C VAL A 335 -12.01 17.04 2.30
N ALA A 336 -11.72 15.74 2.44
CA ALA A 336 -10.40 15.26 2.83
C ALA A 336 -9.34 15.60 1.77
N LEU A 337 -9.65 15.38 0.49
CA LEU A 337 -8.76 15.74 -0.62
C LEU A 337 -8.41 17.23 -0.59
N PHE A 338 -9.41 18.10 -0.43
CA PHE A 338 -9.19 19.54 -0.32
C PHE A 338 -8.31 19.89 0.89
N ALA A 339 -8.58 19.31 2.05
CA ALA A 339 -7.76 19.54 3.25
C ALA A 339 -6.31 19.08 3.05
N PHE A 340 -6.09 17.93 2.39
CA PHE A 340 -4.77 17.42 2.06
C PHE A 340 -4.02 18.34 1.09
N LEU A 341 -4.67 18.76 0.00
CA LEU A 341 -4.10 19.69 -0.97
C LEU A 341 -3.81 21.06 -0.33
N ALA A 342 -4.70 21.57 0.52
CA ALA A 342 -4.48 22.81 1.26
C ALA A 342 -3.28 22.71 2.21
N PHE A 343 -3.09 21.56 2.87
CA PHE A 343 -1.87 21.29 3.64
C PHE A 343 -0.61 21.40 2.77
N LEU A 344 -0.57 20.73 1.61
CA LEU A 344 0.59 20.79 0.70
C LEU A 344 0.84 22.20 0.16
N VAL A 345 -0.23 22.89 -0.28
CA VAL A 345 -0.16 24.25 -0.82
C VAL A 345 0.36 25.24 0.23
N THR A 346 -0.07 25.14 1.49
CA THR A 346 0.44 26.02 2.55
C THR A 346 1.93 25.82 2.84
N ILE A 347 2.43 24.58 2.76
CA ILE A 347 3.86 24.30 2.82
C ILE A 347 4.57 24.93 1.62
N LEU A 348 4.08 24.71 0.40
CA LEU A 348 4.66 25.25 -0.82
C LEU A 348 4.72 26.78 -0.82
N ILE A 349 3.63 27.46 -0.45
CA ILE A 349 3.59 28.92 -0.32
C ILE A 349 4.64 29.41 0.69
N THR A 350 4.81 28.70 1.80
CA THR A 350 5.83 29.06 2.79
C THR A 350 7.23 28.91 2.20
N VAL A 351 7.51 27.80 1.50
CA VAL A 351 8.77 27.58 0.79
C VAL A 351 9.01 28.74 -0.16
N ILE A 352 8.10 29.02 -1.09
CA ILE A 352 8.24 30.08 -2.11
C ILE A 352 8.51 31.45 -1.47
N LYS A 353 7.73 31.85 -0.45
CA LYS A 353 7.88 33.17 0.19
C LYS A 353 9.19 33.35 0.92
N ARG A 354 9.74 32.28 1.51
CA ARG A 354 10.94 32.34 2.35
C ARG A 354 12.19 31.93 1.62
N PHE A 355 12.08 31.21 0.51
CA PHE A 355 13.21 30.70 -0.27
C PHE A 355 14.22 31.80 -0.64
N PRO A 356 13.80 33.01 -1.10
CA PRO A 356 14.75 34.08 -1.44
C PRO A 356 15.65 34.51 -0.28
N ASP A 357 15.11 34.50 0.95
CA ASP A 357 15.80 34.94 2.18
C ASP A 357 16.79 33.90 2.73
N LEU A 358 16.77 32.68 2.20
CA LEU A 358 17.64 31.60 2.68
C LEU A 358 19.08 31.80 2.17
N SER A 359 20.05 31.43 3.01
CA SER A 359 21.43 31.27 2.55
C SER A 359 21.51 30.22 1.44
N GLN A 360 22.48 30.35 0.53
CA GLN A 360 22.56 29.45 -0.63
C GLN A 360 22.60 27.97 -0.25
N LYS A 361 23.33 27.64 0.83
CA LYS A 361 23.40 26.27 1.36
C LYS A 361 22.02 25.74 1.80
N LYS A 362 21.22 26.58 2.44
CA LYS A 362 19.84 26.22 2.84
C LYS A 362 18.92 26.12 1.63
N LYS A 363 19.05 27.01 0.64
CA LYS A 363 18.31 26.94 -0.63
C LYS A 363 18.54 25.58 -1.30
N ASP A 364 19.81 25.17 -1.41
CA ASP A 364 20.19 23.89 -2.00
C ASP A 364 19.61 22.72 -1.19
N SER A 365 19.66 22.78 0.15
CA SER A 365 19.04 21.74 0.99
C SER A 365 17.53 21.64 0.82
N VAL A 366 16.82 22.77 0.84
CA VAL A 366 15.37 22.80 0.68
C VAL A 366 14.99 22.29 -0.70
N TYR A 367 15.68 22.74 -1.76
CA TYR A 367 15.39 22.31 -3.13
C TYR A 367 15.55 20.80 -3.33
N ILE A 368 16.65 20.22 -2.83
CA ILE A 368 16.91 18.77 -2.92
C ILE A 368 15.83 17.96 -2.18
N LEU A 369 15.42 18.40 -0.98
CA LEU A 369 14.35 17.74 -0.24
C LEU A 369 13.00 17.90 -0.96
N CYS A 370 12.72 19.05 -1.59
CA CYS A 370 11.55 19.23 -2.43
C CYS A 370 11.54 18.28 -3.63
N VAL A 371 12.69 18.01 -4.27
CA VAL A 371 12.81 17.01 -5.34
C VAL A 371 12.51 15.59 -4.85
N ALA A 372 12.94 15.23 -3.64
CA ALA A 372 12.60 13.95 -3.03
C ALA A 372 11.09 13.82 -2.78
N VAL A 373 10.46 14.85 -2.20
CA VAL A 373 9.01 14.88 -1.94
C VAL A 373 8.20 14.89 -3.24
N ALA A 374 8.62 15.67 -4.25
CA ALA A 374 7.98 15.68 -5.56
C ALA A 374 8.06 14.31 -6.24
N GLY A 375 9.20 13.63 -6.14
CA GLY A 375 9.34 12.26 -6.63
C GLY A 375 8.41 11.27 -5.93
N ALA A 376 8.23 11.40 -4.61
CA ALA A 376 7.29 10.58 -3.87
C ALA A 376 5.86 10.74 -4.38
N PHE A 377 5.39 11.98 -4.55
CA PHE A 377 4.07 12.25 -5.10
C PHE A 377 3.93 11.78 -6.54
N ALA A 378 4.94 12.01 -7.38
CA ALA A 378 4.92 11.59 -8.79
C ALA A 378 4.82 10.06 -8.94
N HIS A 379 5.54 9.29 -8.11
CA HIS A 379 5.41 7.82 -8.10
C HIS A 379 4.03 7.39 -7.62
N ASN A 380 3.46 8.07 -6.63
CA ASN A 380 2.13 7.80 -6.11
C ASN A 380 0.97 8.31 -7.01
N LEU A 381 1.24 8.83 -8.21
CA LEU A 381 0.23 9.11 -9.24
C LEU A 381 -0.12 7.88 -10.08
N ILE A 382 0.80 6.91 -10.15
CA ILE A 382 0.71 5.71 -10.99
C ILE A 382 0.88 4.41 -10.20
N ASP A 383 1.07 4.54 -8.89
CA ASP A 383 1.08 3.47 -7.91
C ASP A 383 0.59 4.01 -6.55
N TYR A 384 0.39 3.17 -5.55
CA TYR A 384 0.13 3.61 -4.17
C TYR A 384 0.96 2.80 -3.19
N ASN A 385 2.01 3.43 -2.66
CA ASN A 385 2.97 2.78 -1.76
C ASN A 385 3.15 3.55 -0.44
N LEU A 386 2.24 4.48 -0.14
CA LEU A 386 2.16 5.17 1.16
C LEU A 386 1.36 4.40 2.20
N ASN A 387 0.71 3.29 1.81
CA ASN A 387 0.26 2.29 2.76
C ASN A 387 1.45 1.79 3.59
N PHE A 388 2.64 1.59 3.02
CA PHE A 388 3.85 1.25 3.79
C PHE A 388 4.23 2.32 4.81
N PHE A 389 4.14 2.01 6.11
CA PHE A 389 4.36 3.00 7.17
C PHE A 389 5.75 3.63 7.15
N ALA A 390 6.79 2.88 6.74
CA ALA A 390 8.13 3.43 6.54
C ALA A 390 8.15 4.51 5.44
N ASN A 391 7.41 4.32 4.34
CA ASN A 391 7.29 5.30 3.27
C ASN A 391 6.48 6.52 3.71
N LEU A 392 5.35 6.30 4.40
CA LEU A 392 4.54 7.37 4.99
C LEU A 392 5.37 8.23 5.96
N LEU A 393 6.06 7.58 6.89
CA LEU A 393 6.91 8.24 7.88
C LEU A 393 8.05 9.04 7.20
N LEU A 394 8.73 8.46 6.21
CA LEU A 394 9.80 9.15 5.49
C LEU A 394 9.27 10.38 4.76
N LEU A 395 8.16 10.28 4.03
CA LEU A 395 7.53 11.40 3.34
C LEU A 395 7.23 12.56 4.31
N PHE A 396 6.59 12.26 5.45
CA PHE A 396 6.27 13.28 6.45
C PHE A 396 7.51 13.87 7.10
N LEU A 397 8.55 13.07 7.38
CA LEU A 397 9.83 13.58 7.89
C LEU A 397 10.47 14.55 6.90
N LEU A 398 10.46 14.26 5.60
CA LEU A 398 10.98 15.17 4.58
C LEU A 398 10.20 16.49 4.51
N ILE A 399 8.87 16.44 4.55
CA ILE A 399 8.00 17.64 4.61
C ILE A 399 8.30 18.45 5.88
N ILE A 400 8.44 17.79 7.02
CA ILE A 400 8.79 18.38 8.32
C ILE A 400 10.18 19.06 8.27
N PHE A 401 11.15 18.45 7.60
CA PHE A 401 12.50 18.99 7.47
C PHE A 401 12.53 20.20 6.56
N ILE A 402 11.83 20.16 5.42
CA ILE A 402 11.62 21.32 4.55
C ILE A 402 11.04 22.47 5.36
N ARG A 403 9.95 22.20 6.10
CA ARG A 403 9.31 23.21 6.97
C ARG A 403 10.29 23.81 7.98
N SER A 404 11.04 22.97 8.68
CA SER A 404 12.00 23.39 9.71
C SER A 404 13.18 24.21 9.15
N LEU A 405 13.61 23.93 7.92
CA LEU A 405 14.72 24.66 7.28
C LEU A 405 14.31 26.05 6.79
N VAL A 406 13.05 26.19 6.38
CA VAL A 406 12.48 27.39 5.76
C VAL A 406 12.02 28.42 6.80
N VAL A 407 11.56 27.97 7.96
CA VAL A 407 11.00 28.87 8.97
C VAL A 407 12.07 29.46 9.90
N GLY A 408 12.11 30.79 10.01
CA GLY A 408 12.99 31.55 10.90
C GLY A 408 12.46 31.66 12.33
N ARG A 409 13.36 31.82 13.32
CA ARG A 409 13.10 31.68 14.78
C ARG A 409 12.13 32.70 15.43
N SER A 410 11.43 33.56 14.69
CA SER A 410 10.74 34.71 15.29
C SER A 410 9.22 34.53 15.40
N VAL A 411 8.75 34.37 16.66
CA VAL A 411 7.55 34.98 17.31
C VAL A 411 6.65 34.00 18.11
N LYS A 412 6.26 34.50 19.31
CA LYS A 412 5.36 34.07 20.41
C LYS A 412 4.93 32.60 20.52
N LEU A 413 5.43 31.97 21.58
CA LEU A 413 5.47 30.52 21.76
C LEU A 413 4.42 30.03 22.78
N LYS A 414 3.67 28.97 22.46
CA LYS A 414 2.92 28.14 23.44
C LYS A 414 3.54 26.74 23.53
N ARG A 415 3.32 26.04 24.65
CA ARG A 415 3.70 24.62 24.80
C ARG A 415 2.94 23.77 23.78
N ALA A 416 3.50 22.64 23.37
CA ALA A 416 2.90 21.73 22.38
C ALA A 416 1.71 20.91 22.96
N PHE A 417 0.77 21.58 23.64
CA PHE A 417 -0.36 20.94 24.33
C PHE A 417 -1.27 20.17 23.37
N LEU A 418 -1.57 20.75 22.21
CA LEU A 418 -2.32 20.08 21.16
C LEU A 418 -1.61 18.79 20.70
N ALA A 419 -0.29 18.84 20.47
CA ALA A 419 0.46 17.66 20.07
C ALA A 419 0.48 16.58 21.17
N LEU A 420 0.52 16.98 22.44
CA LEU A 420 0.43 16.06 23.57
C LEU A 420 -0.95 15.38 23.66
N ILE A 421 -2.04 16.14 23.51
CA ILE A 421 -3.39 15.58 23.49
C ILE A 421 -3.54 14.60 22.34
N LEU A 422 -3.12 14.99 21.12
CA LEU A 422 -3.23 14.14 19.95
C LEU A 422 -2.37 12.87 20.07
N ALA A 423 -1.15 13.00 20.60
CA ALA A 423 -0.28 11.84 20.86
C ALA A 423 -0.86 10.91 21.94
N LEU A 424 -1.48 11.45 23.00
CA LEU A 424 -2.18 10.66 24.00
C LEU A 424 -3.39 9.94 23.40
N ALA A 425 -4.20 10.61 22.59
CA ALA A 425 -5.35 10.00 21.91
C ALA A 425 -4.91 8.83 21.02
N VAL A 426 -3.98 9.08 20.08
CA VAL A 426 -3.45 8.04 19.18
C VAL A 426 -2.79 6.91 19.97
N GLY A 427 -2.01 7.23 20.99
CA GLY A 427 -1.29 6.24 21.78
C GLY A 427 -2.21 5.39 22.66
N LEU A 428 -3.32 5.93 23.18
CA LEU A 428 -4.32 5.16 23.93
C LEU A 428 -5.09 4.19 23.03
N PHE A 429 -5.54 4.63 21.85
CA PHE A 429 -6.14 3.72 20.86
C PHE A 429 -5.15 2.64 20.41
N SER A 430 -3.88 3.02 20.22
CA SER A 430 -2.82 2.06 19.87
C SER A 430 -2.56 1.04 20.98
N LEU A 431 -2.57 1.46 22.26
CA LEU A 431 -2.44 0.55 23.40
C LEU A 431 -3.64 -0.40 23.49
N TYR A 432 -4.85 0.11 23.31
CA TYR A 432 -6.07 -0.70 23.30
C TYR A 432 -6.00 -1.78 22.22
N GLU A 433 -5.84 -1.39 20.96
CA GLU A 433 -5.75 -2.35 19.86
C GLU A 433 -4.54 -3.28 19.94
N GLY A 434 -3.40 -2.74 20.35
CA GLY A 434 -2.20 -3.54 20.57
C GLY A 434 -2.40 -4.60 21.65
N SER A 435 -3.14 -4.27 22.72
CA SER A 435 -3.46 -5.24 23.77
C SER A 435 -4.38 -6.34 23.27
N LEU A 436 -5.38 -6.01 22.46
CA LEU A 436 -6.29 -6.99 21.87
C LEU A 436 -5.57 -7.93 20.90
N LEU A 437 -4.67 -7.40 20.06
CA LEU A 437 -3.84 -8.24 19.19
C LEU A 437 -2.88 -9.17 19.95
N VAL A 438 -2.33 -8.71 21.07
CA VAL A 438 -1.48 -9.57 21.91
C VAL A 438 -2.33 -10.66 22.56
N LEU A 439 -3.50 -10.30 23.11
CA LEU A 439 -4.42 -11.26 23.70
C LEU A 439 -4.94 -12.26 22.67
N SER A 440 -5.21 -11.84 21.44
CA SER A 440 -5.67 -12.73 20.37
C SER A 440 -4.63 -13.79 19.99
N HIS A 441 -3.35 -13.49 20.17
CA HIS A 441 -2.26 -14.43 19.88
C HIS A 441 -1.85 -15.28 21.08
N VAL A 442 -1.93 -14.74 22.30
CA VAL A 442 -1.44 -15.40 23.52
C VAL A 442 -2.54 -16.22 24.22
N VAL A 443 -3.79 -15.76 24.14
CA VAL A 443 -4.92 -16.40 24.83
C VAL A 443 -5.79 -17.14 23.82
N ASP A 444 -6.51 -16.42 22.96
CA ASP A 444 -7.43 -16.98 21.96
C ASP A 444 -7.90 -15.90 20.97
N GLU A 445 -8.21 -16.26 19.71
CA GLU A 445 -8.58 -15.28 18.67
C GLU A 445 -9.88 -14.51 18.97
N SER A 446 -10.76 -15.03 19.83
CA SER A 446 -12.02 -14.37 20.23
C SER A 446 -11.86 -12.95 20.78
N TYR A 447 -10.68 -12.58 21.28
CA TYR A 447 -10.41 -11.19 21.69
C TYR A 447 -10.51 -10.18 20.54
N LEU A 448 -10.45 -10.62 19.27
CA LEU A 448 -10.66 -9.77 18.11
C LEU A 448 -12.11 -9.25 18.01
N GLU A 449 -13.08 -9.88 18.67
CA GLU A 449 -14.47 -9.38 18.76
C GLU A 449 -14.54 -7.96 19.36
N TYR A 450 -13.60 -7.62 20.25
CA TYR A 450 -13.54 -6.31 20.89
C TYR A 450 -12.74 -5.27 20.08
N SER A 451 -12.11 -5.68 18.97
CA SER A 451 -11.27 -4.78 18.17
C SER A 451 -12.14 -3.82 17.35
N PHE A 452 -11.67 -2.58 17.13
CA PHE A 452 -12.24 -1.70 16.11
C PHE A 452 -11.91 -2.15 14.68
N PHE A 453 -11.13 -3.22 14.51
CA PHE A 453 -10.80 -3.83 13.23
C PHE A 453 -10.68 -5.37 13.36
N PRO A 454 -11.79 -6.11 13.54
CA PRO A 454 -11.77 -7.58 13.63
C PRO A 454 -11.34 -8.27 12.32
N ARG A 455 -11.28 -7.53 11.20
CA ARG A 455 -10.83 -8.00 9.88
C ARG A 455 -11.65 -9.20 9.37
N ASN A 456 -10.99 -10.34 9.21
CA ASN A 456 -11.59 -11.58 8.75
C ASN A 456 -11.95 -12.52 9.90
N TYR A 457 -11.84 -12.12 11.17
CA TYR A 457 -12.16 -12.98 12.31
C TYR A 457 -13.54 -13.65 12.16
N TYR A 458 -14.61 -12.86 12.02
CA TYR A 458 -15.97 -13.41 11.85
C TYR A 458 -16.15 -14.21 10.56
N LEU A 459 -15.40 -13.88 9.51
CA LEU A 459 -15.44 -14.61 8.25
C LEU A 459 -14.81 -16.00 8.39
N ASN A 460 -13.65 -16.08 9.05
CA ASN A 460 -12.94 -17.32 9.32
C ASN A 460 -13.73 -18.22 10.29
N GLU A 461 -14.33 -17.63 11.33
CA GLU A 461 -15.20 -18.36 12.26
C GLU A 461 -16.43 -18.92 11.53
N ALA A 462 -17.07 -18.14 10.65
CA ALA A 462 -18.21 -18.61 9.87
C ALA A 462 -17.84 -19.81 8.96
N ASP A 463 -16.68 -19.75 8.31
CA ASP A 463 -16.16 -20.81 7.42
C ASP A 463 -15.76 -22.08 8.21
N GLY A 464 -15.10 -21.90 9.35
CA GLY A 464 -14.77 -22.99 10.28
C GLY A 464 -16.00 -23.72 10.79
N ASN A 465 -17.04 -22.99 11.19
CA ASN A 465 -18.29 -23.58 11.67
C ASN A 465 -19.06 -24.33 10.58
N ILE A 466 -19.00 -23.90 9.30
CA ILE A 466 -19.53 -24.70 8.18
C ILE A 466 -18.79 -26.05 8.08
N SER A 467 -17.46 -26.02 8.21
CA SER A 467 -16.64 -27.23 8.16
C SER A 467 -16.97 -28.20 9.31
N GLU A 468 -17.32 -27.68 10.48
CA GLU A 468 -17.75 -28.45 11.65
C GLU A 468 -19.24 -28.84 11.62
N ARG A 469 -19.99 -28.38 10.62
CA ARG A 469 -21.46 -28.52 10.49
C ARG A 469 -22.26 -27.82 11.58
N ASP A 470 -21.69 -26.80 12.23
CA ASP A 470 -22.42 -25.89 13.11
C ASP A 470 -22.95 -24.69 12.30
N PHE A 471 -24.03 -24.96 11.57
CA PHE A 471 -24.60 -23.98 10.65
C PHE A 471 -25.27 -22.79 11.35
N GLU A 472 -25.81 -22.98 12.56
CA GLU A 472 -26.42 -21.89 13.32
C GLU A 472 -25.37 -20.86 13.74
N GLU A 473 -24.25 -21.31 14.27
CA GLU A 473 -23.17 -20.41 14.69
C GLU A 473 -22.48 -19.77 13.46
N SER A 474 -22.35 -20.49 12.34
CA SER A 474 -21.88 -19.90 11.08
C SER A 474 -22.80 -18.77 10.58
N LEU A 475 -24.12 -18.94 10.66
CA LEU A 475 -25.08 -17.90 10.30
C LEU A 475 -24.94 -16.66 11.19
N LYS A 476 -24.66 -16.83 12.48
CA LYS A 476 -24.45 -15.72 13.42
C LYS A 476 -23.15 -14.97 13.10
N TYR A 477 -22.06 -15.68 12.81
CA TYR A 477 -20.79 -15.05 12.46
C TYR A 477 -20.82 -14.36 11.10
N SER A 478 -21.40 -14.99 10.07
CA SER A 478 -21.59 -14.36 8.76
C SER A 478 -22.49 -13.12 8.83
N GLU A 479 -23.54 -13.13 9.65
CA GLU A 479 -24.37 -11.95 9.91
C GLU A 479 -23.56 -10.82 10.54
N LYS A 480 -22.71 -11.14 11.52
CA LYS A 480 -21.83 -10.15 12.14
C LYS A 480 -20.82 -9.54 11.16
N GLN A 481 -20.26 -10.35 10.27
CA GLN A 481 -19.39 -9.88 9.19
C GLN A 481 -20.16 -8.94 8.25
N ILE A 482 -21.39 -9.28 7.86
CA ILE A 482 -22.25 -8.45 7.00
C ILE A 482 -22.66 -7.14 7.68
N GLU A 483 -22.89 -7.12 8.99
CA GLU A 483 -23.15 -5.88 9.73
C GLU A 483 -21.97 -4.90 9.66
N LEU A 484 -20.75 -5.43 9.73
CA LEU A 484 -19.51 -4.64 9.68
C LEU A 484 -19.09 -4.28 8.26
N ASN A 485 -19.32 -5.19 7.32
CA ASN A 485 -18.99 -5.07 5.92
C ASN A 485 -20.06 -5.70 5.01
N PRO A 486 -21.15 -4.97 4.73
CA PRO A 486 -22.20 -5.47 3.82
C PRO A 486 -21.72 -5.63 2.37
N LEU A 487 -20.54 -5.13 2.02
CA LEU A 487 -19.92 -5.26 0.69
C LEU A 487 -19.01 -6.50 0.57
N ASP A 488 -18.86 -7.29 1.64
CA ASP A 488 -18.05 -8.50 1.64
C ASP A 488 -18.78 -9.66 0.96
N ALA A 489 -18.52 -9.90 -0.32
CA ALA A 489 -19.14 -10.98 -1.09
C ALA A 489 -18.93 -12.36 -0.45
N GLN A 490 -17.78 -12.61 0.19
CA GLN A 490 -17.50 -13.89 0.82
C GLN A 490 -18.43 -14.14 2.02
N ALA A 491 -18.79 -13.11 2.78
CA ALA A 491 -19.73 -13.25 3.90
C ALA A 491 -21.14 -13.65 3.42
N TRP A 492 -21.59 -13.09 2.29
CA TRP A 492 -22.85 -13.47 1.65
C TRP A 492 -22.79 -14.87 1.05
N TYR A 493 -21.63 -15.26 0.50
CA TYR A 493 -21.38 -16.60 -0.02
C TYR A 493 -21.49 -17.66 1.08
N LEU A 494 -20.80 -17.50 2.22
CA LEU A 494 -20.89 -18.45 3.33
C LEU A 494 -22.33 -18.57 3.83
N ARG A 495 -23.07 -17.46 3.90
CA ARG A 495 -24.50 -17.49 4.25
C ARG A 495 -25.32 -18.25 3.22
N SER A 496 -25.01 -18.11 1.93
CA SER A 496 -25.70 -18.86 0.86
C SER A 496 -25.45 -20.35 0.97
N GLU A 497 -24.21 -20.76 1.25
CA GLU A 497 -23.80 -22.16 1.35
C GLU A 497 -24.64 -22.94 2.38
N VAL A 498 -24.88 -22.33 3.56
CA VAL A 498 -25.72 -22.91 4.61
C VAL A 498 -27.15 -23.24 4.12
N TYR A 499 -27.75 -22.36 3.31
CA TYR A 499 -29.12 -22.54 2.83
C TYR A 499 -29.21 -23.38 1.56
N CYS A 500 -28.10 -23.58 0.85
CA CYS A 500 -28.05 -24.29 -0.43
C CYS A 500 -27.80 -25.80 -0.29
N ASP A 501 -27.34 -26.28 0.87
CA ASP A 501 -27.13 -27.71 1.11
C ASP A 501 -28.46 -28.45 1.39
N PHE A 502 -28.98 -29.14 0.38
CA PHE A 502 -30.23 -29.91 0.44
C PHE A 502 -30.21 -31.07 1.45
N SER A 503 -29.03 -31.49 1.90
CA SER A 503 -28.91 -32.55 2.90
C SER A 503 -29.17 -32.06 4.33
N GLN A 504 -29.27 -30.73 4.53
CA GLN A 504 -29.42 -30.11 5.84
C GLN A 504 -30.87 -29.70 6.14
N GLU A 505 -31.19 -29.65 7.44
CA GLU A 505 -32.47 -29.17 7.94
C GLU A 505 -32.72 -27.69 7.62
N LEU A 506 -31.65 -26.90 7.54
CA LEU A 506 -31.70 -25.47 7.25
C LEU A 506 -31.85 -25.12 5.76
N PHE A 507 -31.97 -26.11 4.87
CA PHE A 507 -32.14 -25.87 3.44
C PHE A 507 -33.34 -24.95 3.14
N ASP A 508 -33.08 -23.87 2.39
CA ASP A 508 -34.10 -22.92 1.94
C ASP A 508 -33.70 -22.38 0.56
N LEU A 509 -34.38 -22.87 -0.49
CA LEU A 509 -34.08 -22.53 -1.88
C LEU A 509 -34.23 -21.03 -2.16
N GLU A 510 -35.20 -20.35 -1.54
CA GLU A 510 -35.41 -18.92 -1.77
C GLU A 510 -34.26 -18.10 -1.18
N ARG A 511 -33.83 -18.43 0.04
CA ARG A 511 -32.68 -17.79 0.70
C ARG A 511 -31.37 -18.11 0.00
N CYS A 512 -31.15 -19.37 -0.37
CA CYS A 512 -30.01 -19.82 -1.15
C CYS A 512 -29.84 -18.95 -2.42
N ARG A 513 -30.90 -18.81 -3.21
CA ARG A 513 -30.89 -17.97 -4.43
C ARG A 513 -30.61 -16.51 -4.12
N LYS A 514 -31.34 -15.94 -3.15
CA LYS A 514 -31.20 -14.53 -2.76
C LYS A 514 -29.76 -14.19 -2.37
N TYR A 515 -29.13 -15.02 -1.54
CA TYR A 515 -27.77 -14.77 -1.06
C TYR A 515 -26.73 -15.05 -2.13
N SER A 516 -26.90 -16.08 -2.96
CA SER A 516 -26.01 -16.36 -4.10
C SER A 516 -26.02 -15.22 -5.12
N GLN A 517 -27.20 -14.70 -5.47
CA GLN A 517 -27.32 -13.54 -6.35
C GLN A 517 -26.68 -12.30 -5.73
N LYS A 518 -26.80 -12.12 -4.41
CA LYS A 518 -26.15 -11.01 -3.72
C LYS A 518 -24.63 -11.11 -3.76
N THR A 519 -24.09 -12.31 -3.59
CA THR A 519 -22.66 -12.60 -3.75
C THR A 519 -22.15 -12.22 -5.13
N LEU A 520 -22.83 -12.69 -6.20
CA LEU A 520 -22.45 -12.37 -7.57
C LEU A 520 -22.60 -10.88 -7.88
N GLN A 521 -23.61 -10.20 -7.35
CA GLN A 521 -23.73 -8.74 -7.49
C GLN A 521 -22.55 -7.98 -6.84
N LEU A 522 -22.05 -8.47 -5.70
CA LEU A 522 -20.96 -7.82 -4.99
C LEU A 522 -19.58 -8.16 -5.58
N ASN A 523 -19.47 -9.29 -6.28
CA ASN A 523 -18.24 -9.74 -6.91
C ASN A 523 -18.50 -10.42 -8.26
N PRO A 524 -18.89 -9.64 -9.29
CA PRO A 524 -19.31 -10.18 -10.59
C PRO A 524 -18.17 -10.60 -11.51
N MET A 525 -16.91 -10.45 -11.11
CA MET A 525 -15.77 -10.61 -12.04
C MET A 525 -14.62 -11.46 -11.51
N ASN A 526 -14.56 -11.81 -10.23
CA ASN A 526 -13.30 -12.33 -9.66
C ASN A 526 -13.34 -13.80 -9.21
N ASP A 527 -14.49 -14.37 -8.81
CA ASP A 527 -14.54 -15.68 -8.13
C ASP A 527 -15.57 -16.65 -8.75
N PHE A 528 -15.10 -17.53 -9.64
CA PHE A 528 -15.91 -18.58 -10.31
C PHE A 528 -16.45 -19.64 -9.35
N VAL A 529 -15.89 -19.76 -8.14
CA VAL A 529 -16.49 -20.58 -7.07
C VAL A 529 -17.95 -20.19 -6.84
N TYR A 530 -18.24 -18.88 -6.81
CA TYR A 530 -19.60 -18.37 -6.58
C TYR A 530 -20.53 -18.71 -7.73
N TYR A 531 -20.04 -18.62 -8.97
CA TYR A 531 -20.80 -18.96 -10.17
C TYR A 531 -21.10 -20.45 -10.24
N ARG A 532 -20.07 -21.28 -10.04
CA ARG A 532 -20.18 -22.73 -10.01
C ARG A 532 -21.22 -23.20 -9.01
N ASP A 533 -21.12 -22.75 -7.76
CA ASP A 533 -21.99 -23.25 -6.70
C ASP A 533 -23.42 -22.70 -6.84
N TYR A 534 -23.59 -21.47 -7.33
CA TYR A 534 -24.92 -20.99 -7.70
C TYR A 534 -25.53 -21.80 -8.84
N PHE A 535 -24.77 -22.14 -9.88
CA PHE A 535 -25.28 -22.92 -11.01
C PHE A 535 -25.74 -24.33 -10.63
N LYS A 536 -25.04 -24.99 -9.69
CA LYS A 536 -25.48 -26.29 -9.12
C LYS A 536 -26.90 -26.19 -8.54
N THR A 537 -27.24 -25.08 -7.89
CA THR A 537 -28.58 -24.84 -7.33
C THR A 537 -29.65 -24.62 -8.41
N LEU A 538 -29.29 -23.98 -9.53
CA LEU A 538 -30.20 -23.76 -10.65
C LEU A 538 -30.49 -25.05 -11.44
N SER A 539 -29.47 -25.87 -11.65
CA SER A 539 -29.60 -27.10 -12.45
C SER A 539 -30.37 -28.21 -11.73
N TRP A 540 -30.25 -28.32 -10.40
CA TRP A 540 -30.87 -29.41 -9.63
C TRP A 540 -32.38 -29.28 -9.41
N HIS A 541 -32.93 -28.06 -9.38
CA HIS A 541 -34.29 -27.82 -8.90
C HIS A 541 -35.35 -27.64 -10.00
N ASN A 542 -35.11 -28.11 -11.23
CA ASN A 542 -36.00 -27.88 -12.38
C ASN A 542 -36.41 -26.41 -12.50
N VAL A 543 -35.42 -25.53 -12.34
CA VAL A 543 -35.62 -24.08 -12.43
C VAL A 543 -35.98 -23.72 -13.88
N PRO A 544 -36.84 -22.70 -14.12
CA PRO A 544 -37.20 -22.32 -15.48
C PRO A 544 -35.98 -22.15 -16.37
N ARG A 545 -36.04 -22.71 -17.59
CA ARG A 545 -34.94 -22.65 -18.57
C ARG A 545 -34.45 -21.22 -18.82
N TYR A 546 -35.34 -20.24 -18.69
CA TYR A 546 -35.02 -18.82 -18.77
C TYR A 546 -33.95 -18.37 -17.76
N ASP A 547 -34.01 -18.82 -16.51
CA ASP A 547 -33.04 -18.41 -15.48
C ASP A 547 -31.64 -18.99 -15.77
N ILE A 548 -31.60 -20.18 -16.39
CA ILE A 548 -30.37 -20.82 -16.86
C ILE A 548 -29.80 -20.06 -18.06
N GLU A 549 -30.65 -19.65 -19.01
CA GLU A 549 -30.24 -18.86 -20.18
C GLU A 549 -29.66 -17.50 -19.77
N VAL A 550 -30.30 -16.78 -18.85
CA VAL A 550 -29.77 -15.50 -18.31
C VAL A 550 -28.41 -15.70 -17.63
N PHE A 551 -28.27 -16.75 -16.82
CA PHE A 551 -27.00 -17.05 -16.17
C PHE A 551 -25.89 -17.35 -17.18
N ILE A 552 -26.20 -18.09 -18.25
CA ILE A 552 -25.25 -18.39 -19.33
C ILE A 552 -24.83 -17.11 -20.04
N ASP A 553 -25.77 -16.23 -20.39
CA ASP A 553 -25.49 -14.98 -21.11
C ASP A 553 -24.52 -14.07 -20.33
N ASP A 554 -24.64 -14.04 -18.99
CA ASP A 554 -23.76 -13.25 -18.13
C ASP A 554 -22.38 -13.93 -17.91
N THR A 555 -22.34 -15.26 -17.85
CA THR A 555 -21.14 -16.02 -17.43
C THR A 555 -20.21 -16.37 -18.59
N VAL A 556 -20.75 -16.66 -19.77
CA VAL A 556 -19.95 -17.09 -20.94
C VAL A 556 -18.90 -16.05 -21.35
N PRO A 557 -19.24 -14.74 -21.51
CA PRO A 557 -18.24 -13.73 -21.85
C PRO A 557 -17.14 -13.60 -20.80
N LEU A 558 -17.48 -13.81 -19.53
CA LEU A 558 -16.54 -13.77 -18.41
C LEU A 558 -15.55 -14.94 -18.48
N LEU A 559 -16.02 -16.16 -18.75
CA LEU A 559 -15.17 -17.35 -18.90
C LEU A 559 -14.23 -17.23 -20.10
N LEU A 560 -14.72 -16.72 -21.24
CA LEU A 560 -13.88 -16.51 -22.44
C LEU A 560 -12.73 -15.53 -22.17
N ASN A 561 -12.99 -14.45 -21.43
CA ASN A 561 -11.95 -13.52 -21.02
C ASN A 561 -10.99 -14.15 -19.98
N TYR A 562 -11.48 -15.08 -19.16
CA TYR A 562 -10.67 -15.72 -18.13
C TYR A 562 -9.58 -16.65 -18.70
N PHE A 563 -9.82 -17.32 -19.83
CA PHE A 563 -8.79 -18.13 -20.50
C PHE A 563 -7.53 -17.31 -20.80
N GLU A 564 -7.66 -16.13 -21.41
CA GLU A 564 -6.53 -15.23 -21.70
C GLU A 564 -5.79 -14.81 -20.42
N TYR A 565 -6.50 -14.66 -19.31
CA TYR A 565 -5.91 -14.33 -18.01
C TYR A 565 -5.09 -15.48 -17.42
N VAL A 566 -5.50 -16.73 -17.62
CA VAL A 566 -4.74 -17.91 -17.18
C VAL A 566 -3.51 -18.11 -18.06
N ASP A 567 -3.66 -18.00 -19.38
CA ASP A 567 -2.58 -18.14 -20.37
C ASP A 567 -1.44 -17.14 -20.13
N ASN A 568 -1.80 -15.88 -19.87
CA ASN A 568 -0.84 -14.84 -19.57
C ASN A 568 -0.46 -14.78 -18.07
N ASN A 569 -1.04 -15.66 -17.25
CA ASN A 569 -0.85 -15.75 -15.80
C ASN A 569 -0.97 -14.36 -15.11
N VAL A 570 -1.96 -13.58 -15.53
CA VAL A 570 -2.22 -12.24 -15.02
C VAL A 570 -2.52 -12.32 -13.53
N HIS A 571 -1.81 -11.57 -12.69
CA HIS A 571 -1.99 -11.61 -11.22
C HIS A 571 -1.94 -13.00 -10.59
N PHE A 572 -1.14 -13.91 -11.14
CA PHE A 572 -1.02 -15.28 -10.62
C PHE A 572 -2.33 -16.08 -10.66
N THR A 573 -3.26 -15.72 -11.57
CA THR A 573 -4.56 -16.40 -11.79
C THR A 573 -4.40 -17.91 -11.92
N ALA A 574 -3.40 -18.38 -12.66
CA ALA A 574 -3.11 -19.79 -12.86
C ALA A 574 -2.83 -20.55 -11.55
N TYR A 575 -2.41 -19.87 -10.48
CA TYR A 575 -2.12 -20.48 -9.16
C TYR A 575 -3.32 -20.51 -8.21
N THR A 576 -4.45 -19.96 -8.61
CA THR A 576 -5.64 -19.86 -7.77
C THR A 576 -6.54 -21.08 -7.95
N LYS A 577 -7.36 -21.40 -6.94
CA LYS A 577 -8.43 -22.42 -7.02
C LYS A 577 -9.56 -22.04 -8.00
N ASN A 578 -9.47 -20.84 -8.57
CA ASN A 578 -10.46 -20.29 -9.48
C ASN A 578 -10.43 -21.01 -10.84
N VAL A 579 -9.27 -21.57 -11.22
CA VAL A 579 -9.11 -22.38 -12.44
C VAL A 579 -9.99 -23.64 -12.36
N GLU A 580 -9.91 -24.37 -11.27
CA GLU A 580 -10.70 -25.58 -11.05
C GLU A 580 -12.19 -25.27 -10.95
N ALA A 581 -12.55 -24.18 -10.26
CA ALA A 581 -13.94 -23.75 -10.17
C ALA A 581 -14.51 -23.33 -11.52
N ALA A 582 -13.71 -22.65 -12.37
CA ALA A 582 -14.09 -22.31 -13.73
C ALA A 582 -14.27 -23.57 -14.59
N SER A 583 -13.37 -24.55 -14.50
CA SER A 583 -13.50 -25.84 -15.21
C SER A 583 -14.77 -26.58 -14.81
N GLU A 584 -15.01 -26.75 -13.51
CA GLU A 584 -16.22 -27.43 -13.01
C GLU A 584 -17.51 -26.72 -13.46
N LEU A 585 -17.47 -25.39 -13.54
CA LEU A 585 -18.59 -24.61 -14.07
C LEU A 585 -18.76 -24.84 -15.58
N ILE A 586 -17.68 -24.81 -16.36
CA ILE A 586 -17.72 -25.06 -17.81
C ILE A 586 -18.34 -26.42 -18.10
N ASP A 587 -17.88 -27.48 -17.42
CA ASP A 587 -18.40 -28.84 -17.57
C ASP A 587 -19.91 -28.90 -17.30
N ALA A 588 -20.39 -28.14 -16.31
CA ALA A 588 -21.80 -28.06 -15.98
C ALA A 588 -22.62 -27.25 -17.00
N LEU A 589 -22.00 -26.29 -17.69
CA LEU A 589 -22.65 -25.46 -18.70
C LEU A 589 -22.76 -26.14 -20.07
N ILE A 590 -21.80 -27.01 -20.45
CA ILE A 590 -21.74 -27.68 -21.77
C ILE A 590 -23.11 -28.20 -22.26
N PRO A 591 -23.93 -28.92 -21.46
CA PRO A 591 -25.21 -29.46 -21.91
C PRO A 591 -26.23 -28.41 -22.35
N TYR A 592 -26.03 -27.15 -21.97
CA TYR A 592 -26.93 -26.03 -22.23
C TYR A 592 -26.44 -25.10 -23.33
N LEU A 593 -25.19 -25.27 -23.81
CA LEU A 593 -24.58 -24.42 -24.82
C LEU A 593 -24.89 -24.90 -26.24
N PRO A 594 -24.90 -23.98 -27.24
CA PRO A 594 -24.88 -24.36 -28.65
C PRO A 594 -23.65 -25.24 -28.97
N TYR A 595 -23.80 -26.17 -29.92
CA TYR A 595 -22.75 -27.15 -30.24
C TYR A 595 -21.37 -26.54 -30.52
N GLU A 596 -21.30 -25.49 -31.34
CA GLU A 596 -20.02 -24.82 -31.67
C GLU A 596 -19.36 -24.20 -30.43
N GLN A 597 -20.17 -23.65 -29.53
CA GLN A 597 -19.69 -23.05 -28.30
C GLN A 597 -19.25 -24.12 -27.29
N ALA A 598 -20.00 -25.21 -27.16
CA ALA A 598 -19.60 -26.35 -26.34
C ALA A 598 -18.24 -26.92 -26.77
N GLN A 599 -17.99 -27.08 -28.08
CA GLN A 599 -16.70 -27.55 -28.58
C GLN A 599 -15.54 -26.61 -28.28
N LEU A 600 -15.77 -25.29 -28.41
CA LEU A 600 -14.78 -24.28 -28.03
C LEU A 600 -14.43 -24.42 -26.53
N PHE A 601 -15.44 -24.46 -25.67
CA PHE A 601 -15.25 -24.58 -24.23
C PHE A 601 -14.56 -25.87 -23.81
N GLU A 602 -14.87 -27.01 -24.44
CA GLU A 602 -14.15 -28.28 -24.19
C GLU A 602 -12.65 -28.15 -24.50
N THR A 603 -12.32 -27.46 -25.59
CA THR A 603 -10.92 -27.28 -26.02
C THR A 603 -10.18 -26.32 -25.08
N GLU A 604 -10.72 -25.12 -24.89
CA GLU A 604 -10.11 -24.08 -24.05
C GLU A 604 -10.02 -24.50 -22.58
N ASN A 605 -10.99 -25.27 -22.06
CA ASN A 605 -10.95 -25.77 -20.70
C ASN A 605 -9.78 -26.75 -20.47
N ALA A 606 -9.54 -27.64 -21.44
CA ALA A 606 -8.41 -28.57 -21.37
C ALA A 606 -7.06 -27.82 -21.43
N GLU A 607 -6.94 -26.84 -22.33
CA GLU A 607 -5.73 -26.01 -22.46
C GLU A 607 -5.48 -25.18 -21.18
N MET A 608 -6.51 -24.56 -20.62
CA MET A 608 -6.43 -23.79 -19.37
C MET A 608 -5.89 -24.63 -18.21
N LEU A 609 -6.37 -25.87 -18.06
CA LEU A 609 -5.90 -26.79 -17.00
C LEU A 609 -4.44 -27.19 -17.22
N GLU A 610 -4.04 -27.49 -18.47
CA GLU A 610 -2.66 -27.83 -18.82
C GLU A 610 -1.69 -26.68 -18.52
N VAL A 611 -2.04 -25.46 -18.93
CA VAL A 611 -1.25 -24.25 -18.65
C VAL A 611 -1.11 -24.02 -17.15
N ALA A 612 -2.21 -24.15 -16.40
CA ALA A 612 -2.16 -23.99 -14.95
C ALA A 612 -1.29 -25.07 -14.28
N GLU A 613 -1.37 -26.32 -14.73
CA GLU A 613 -0.53 -27.41 -14.23
C GLU A 613 0.96 -27.15 -14.52
N GLU A 614 1.31 -26.76 -15.74
CA GLU A 614 2.69 -26.45 -16.15
C GLU A 614 3.28 -25.30 -15.31
N LEU A 615 2.52 -24.20 -15.15
CA LEU A 615 2.95 -23.04 -14.36
C LEU A 615 3.15 -23.38 -12.87
N ARG A 616 2.35 -24.32 -12.34
CA ARG A 616 2.45 -24.80 -10.95
C ARG A 616 3.60 -25.79 -10.77
N SER A 617 3.81 -26.72 -11.70
CA SER A 617 4.89 -27.71 -11.63
C SER A 617 6.27 -27.06 -11.74
N ASN A 618 6.39 -25.98 -12.51
CA ASN A 618 7.64 -25.22 -12.66
C ASN A 618 8.00 -24.40 -11.40
N LYS A 619 7.07 -24.21 -10.45
CA LYS A 619 7.35 -23.67 -9.12
C LYS A 619 7.70 -24.80 -8.14
N THR A 620 8.86 -25.42 -8.31
CA THR A 620 9.50 -26.12 -7.19
C THR A 620 9.99 -25.08 -6.19
N PHE A 621 9.30 -24.98 -5.04
CA PHE A 621 9.65 -24.12 -3.91
C PHE A 621 10.94 -24.55 -3.22
#